data_AF-A0A3T1B9P7-F1
#
_entry.id   AF-A0A3T1B9P7-F1
#
_cell.length_a   1.000
_cell.length_b   1.000
_cell.length_c   1.000
_cell.angle_alpha   90.00
_cell.angle_beta   90.00
_cell.angle_gamma   90.00
#
_symmetry.space_group_name_H-M   'P 1'
#
loop_
_entity.id
_entity.type
_entity.pdbx_description
1 polymer ?
#
loop_
_entity_poly.entity_id
_entity_poly.type
_entity_poly.pdbx_seq_one_letter_code
_entity_poly.pdbx_strand_id
1 'polypeptide(L)'
;MNGDLVDLIQAIVRDELRGHRGAELGVVTAVHSHETGTDEHNHECDVRLRDSGLELKRLAVCTPRAGAVSLPNPDDLVLVQFLNGDIHSGVIVGLLYHDKVRQPEAKAREHVYICPDKAESGVRRLHVELPNDNKLTVDDDKLVLAMGPATITVDHDGDIVLNCADHDIRLTDDDGGNLVQIRSGGGQVVVKAKTKVVVDAPQIELVENATHPVVLGDSLVQYLSQLVNLYQTHMHPGQTAAGVPVTPAPPVPPAQPPTPDVLSQKVKTG
;
A
#
# COMPACT_ATOMS: atom_id res chain seq x y z
N MET A 1 64.12 -49.66 -3.70
CA MET A 1 63.38 -49.69 -2.42
C MET A 1 62.67 -48.37 -2.07
N ASN A 2 62.56 -47.38 -2.97
CA ASN A 2 61.85 -46.10 -2.68
C ASN A 2 60.38 -46.07 -3.10
N GLY A 3 59.85 -47.09 -3.80
CA GLY A 3 58.44 -47.14 -4.22
C GLY A 3 57.48 -47.40 -3.05
N ASP A 4 57.86 -48.30 -2.15
CA ASP A 4 57.01 -48.78 -1.05
C ASP A 4 56.62 -47.68 -0.04
N LEU A 5 57.56 -46.80 0.31
CA LEU A 5 57.28 -45.65 1.18
C LEU A 5 56.39 -44.61 0.50
N VAL A 6 56.59 -44.37 -0.79
CA VAL A 6 55.77 -43.41 -1.56
C VAL A 6 54.35 -43.95 -1.71
N ASP A 7 54.19 -45.25 -1.97
CA ASP A 7 52.90 -45.91 -2.07
C ASP A 7 52.15 -45.89 -0.73
N LEU A 8 52.84 -46.12 0.39
CA LEU A 8 52.27 -46.01 1.73
C LEU A 8 51.82 -44.58 2.05
N ILE A 9 52.64 -43.57 1.76
CA ILE A 9 52.27 -42.16 1.96
C ILE A 9 51.06 -41.80 1.11
N GLN A 10 51.01 -42.21 -0.17
CA GLN A 10 49.85 -41.99 -1.03
C GLN A 10 48.59 -42.67 -0.52
N ALA A 11 48.70 -43.89 0.03
CA ALA A 11 47.58 -44.61 0.63
C ALA A 11 47.03 -43.87 1.86
N ILE A 12 47.91 -43.43 2.77
CA ILE A 12 47.53 -42.63 3.96
C ILE A 12 46.84 -41.33 3.52
N VAL A 13 47.44 -40.60 2.58
CA VAL A 13 46.86 -39.34 2.09
C VAL A 13 45.49 -39.56 1.46
N ARG A 14 45.29 -40.63 0.69
CA ARG A 14 43.96 -40.95 0.12
C ARG A 14 42.94 -41.29 1.21
N ASP A 15 43.34 -41.95 2.28
CA ASP A 15 42.46 -42.28 3.40
C ASP A 15 42.05 -41.04 4.18
N GLU A 16 43.02 -40.19 4.52
CA GLU A 16 42.78 -38.88 5.17
C GLU A 16 41.88 -37.98 4.29
N LEU A 17 42.16 -37.90 2.99
CA LEU A 17 41.34 -37.13 2.05
C LEU A 17 39.93 -37.70 1.85
N ARG A 18 39.70 -39.00 2.08
CA ARG A 18 38.34 -39.58 2.08
C ARG A 18 37.54 -39.15 3.29
N GLY A 19 38.20 -38.92 4.42
CA GLY A 19 37.58 -38.39 5.64
C GLY A 19 37.19 -36.91 5.50
N HIS A 20 37.95 -36.15 4.72
CA HIS A 20 37.71 -34.72 4.51
C HIS A 20 36.55 -34.48 3.52
N ARG A 21 35.42 -33.99 4.02
CA ARG A 21 34.25 -33.67 3.19
C ARG A 21 34.35 -32.26 2.58
N GLY A 22 34.34 -32.19 1.25
CA GLY A 22 34.12 -30.92 0.54
C GLY A 22 32.65 -30.51 0.55
N ALA A 23 32.32 -29.35 -0.01
CA ALA A 23 30.92 -28.96 -0.16
C ALA A 23 30.16 -29.97 -1.03
N GLU A 24 28.95 -30.34 -0.61
CA GLU A 24 28.09 -31.29 -1.31
C GLU A 24 26.71 -30.69 -1.57
N LEU A 25 26.03 -31.20 -2.60
CA LEU A 25 24.63 -30.89 -2.85
C LEU A 25 23.74 -31.84 -2.05
N GLY A 26 22.65 -31.32 -1.52
CA GLY A 26 21.65 -32.10 -0.81
C GLY A 26 20.24 -31.63 -1.11
N VAL A 27 19.27 -32.50 -0.85
CA VAL A 27 17.84 -32.20 -0.99
C VAL A 27 17.25 -32.09 0.40
N VAL A 28 16.51 -31.01 0.65
CA VAL A 28 15.82 -30.80 1.93
C VAL A 28 14.69 -31.81 2.07
N THR A 29 14.65 -32.52 3.20
CA THR A 29 13.65 -33.56 3.49
C THR A 29 12.66 -33.12 4.57
N ALA A 30 13.09 -32.25 5.48
CA ALA A 30 12.24 -31.64 6.51
C ALA A 30 12.77 -30.25 6.89
N VAL A 31 11.85 -29.39 7.37
CA VAL A 31 12.14 -28.03 7.82
C VAL A 31 11.68 -27.89 9.26
N HIS A 32 12.52 -27.28 10.10
CA HIS A 32 12.25 -27.02 11.50
C HIS A 32 12.33 -25.50 11.74
N SER A 33 11.19 -24.88 11.98
CA SER A 33 11.04 -23.44 12.23
C SER A 33 11.13 -23.10 13.71
N HIS A 34 11.70 -21.94 14.01
CA HIS A 34 11.42 -21.21 15.24
C HIS A 34 10.06 -20.52 15.08
N GLU A 35 9.01 -21.09 15.65
CA GLU A 35 7.62 -20.64 15.45
C GLU A 35 7.12 -19.76 16.59
N THR A 36 7.72 -19.90 17.77
CA THR A 36 7.33 -19.18 18.97
C THR A 36 8.56 -18.71 19.72
N GLY A 37 8.50 -17.54 20.36
CA GLY A 37 9.60 -17.02 21.18
C GLY A 37 9.96 -17.86 22.42
N THR A 38 9.29 -19.00 22.62
CA THR A 38 9.51 -19.95 23.71
C THR A 38 10.02 -21.30 23.25
N ASP A 39 10.07 -21.58 21.95
CA ASP A 39 10.66 -22.83 21.47
C ASP A 39 12.20 -22.76 21.48
N GLU A 40 12.83 -23.93 21.55
CA GLU A 40 14.29 -24.08 21.60
C GLU A 40 14.88 -24.37 20.20
N HIS A 41 14.12 -24.15 19.13
CA HIS A 41 14.54 -24.47 17.77
C HIS A 41 15.18 -23.27 17.11
N ASN A 42 16.32 -23.48 16.45
CA ASN A 42 16.77 -22.58 15.41
C ASN A 42 16.09 -22.96 14.09
N HIS A 43 16.20 -22.07 13.11
CA HIS A 43 15.86 -22.38 11.72
C HIS A 43 16.83 -23.42 11.16
N GLU A 44 16.36 -24.66 11.05
CA GLU A 44 17.16 -25.84 10.70
C GLU A 44 16.45 -26.69 9.64
N CYS A 45 17.20 -27.48 8.88
CA CYS A 45 16.64 -28.43 7.93
C CYS A 45 17.30 -29.81 8.04
N ASP A 46 16.52 -30.86 7.80
CA ASP A 46 17.05 -32.18 7.48
C ASP A 46 17.38 -32.21 5.98
N VAL A 47 18.55 -32.76 5.63
CA VAL A 47 19.07 -32.76 4.27
C VAL A 47 19.61 -34.13 3.93
N ARG A 48 19.16 -34.68 2.81
CA ARG A 48 19.73 -35.87 2.20
C ARG A 48 20.78 -35.49 1.18
N LEU A 49 22.04 -35.86 1.43
CA LEU A 49 23.13 -35.62 0.49
C LEU A 49 22.89 -36.39 -0.81
N ARG A 50 23.06 -35.71 -1.95
CA ARG A 50 22.70 -36.24 -3.27
C ARG A 50 23.58 -37.43 -3.67
N ASP A 51 24.88 -37.32 -3.42
CA ASP A 51 25.86 -38.28 -3.95
C ASP A 51 26.04 -39.49 -3.03
N SER A 52 25.97 -39.30 -1.70
CA SER A 52 26.11 -40.37 -0.71
C SER A 52 24.78 -40.95 -0.22
N GLY A 53 23.67 -40.24 -0.40
CA GLY A 53 22.36 -40.60 0.16
C GLY A 53 22.26 -40.47 1.67
N LEU A 54 23.30 -39.94 2.34
CA LEU A 54 23.33 -39.76 3.79
C LEU A 54 22.33 -38.69 4.21
N GLU A 55 21.53 -39.02 5.23
CA GLU A 55 20.62 -38.08 5.89
C GLU A 55 21.34 -37.34 7.01
N LEU A 56 21.44 -36.02 6.88
CA LEU A 56 21.92 -35.13 7.91
C LEU A 56 20.73 -34.43 8.54
N LYS A 57 20.64 -34.45 9.87
CA LYS A 57 19.51 -33.86 10.59
C LYS A 57 19.90 -32.51 11.17
N ARG A 58 18.93 -31.60 11.22
CA ARG A 58 19.04 -30.32 11.93
C ARG A 58 20.27 -29.50 11.52
N LEU A 59 20.54 -29.45 10.21
CA LEU A 59 21.57 -28.57 9.70
C LEU A 59 21.11 -27.13 9.80
N ALA A 60 21.97 -26.27 10.34
CA ALA A 60 21.71 -24.84 10.41
C ALA A 60 21.68 -24.22 9.01
N VAL A 61 20.77 -23.26 8.81
CA VAL A 61 20.68 -22.47 7.59
C VAL A 61 21.45 -21.16 7.75
N CYS A 62 22.43 -20.92 6.88
CA CYS A 62 23.16 -19.67 6.84
C CYS A 62 22.21 -18.51 6.46
N THR A 63 22.25 -17.43 7.23
CA THR A 63 21.47 -16.21 6.97
C THR A 63 22.40 -15.04 6.62
N PRO A 64 22.00 -14.14 5.71
CA PRO A 64 22.80 -12.96 5.38
C PRO A 64 23.01 -12.01 6.57
N ARG A 65 22.10 -12.01 7.55
CA ARG A 65 22.18 -11.16 8.76
C ARG A 65 21.33 -11.74 9.88
N ALA A 66 21.79 -11.60 11.13
CA ALA A 66 20.94 -11.83 12.30
C ALA A 66 19.66 -10.99 12.20
N GLY A 67 18.50 -11.64 12.42
CA GLY A 67 17.17 -11.05 12.25
C GLY A 67 16.53 -11.25 10.87
N ALA A 68 17.25 -11.84 9.89
CA ALA A 68 16.68 -12.25 8.61
C ALA A 68 16.51 -13.78 8.57
N VAL A 69 15.39 -14.22 8.01
CA VAL A 69 15.08 -15.64 7.80
C VAL A 69 14.48 -15.84 6.41
N SER A 70 14.93 -16.88 5.72
CA SER A 70 14.31 -17.44 4.52
C SER A 70 14.67 -18.92 4.51
N LEU A 71 13.73 -19.74 4.94
CA LEU A 71 13.91 -21.18 5.01
C LEU A 71 13.69 -21.81 3.63
N PRO A 72 14.51 -22.80 3.24
CA PRO A 72 14.19 -23.69 2.12
C PRO A 72 12.87 -24.43 2.39
N ASN A 73 12.22 -24.86 1.32
CA ASN A 73 11.10 -25.79 1.35
C ASN A 73 11.59 -27.25 1.29
N PRO A 74 10.76 -28.22 1.73
CA PRO A 74 10.97 -29.62 1.36
C PRO A 74 11.12 -29.77 -0.16
N ASP A 75 12.00 -30.70 -0.57
CA ASP A 75 12.44 -30.95 -1.94
C ASP A 75 13.34 -29.89 -2.59
N ASP A 76 13.68 -28.79 -1.91
CA ASP A 76 14.65 -27.82 -2.43
C ASP A 76 16.08 -28.38 -2.48
N LEU A 77 16.81 -28.00 -3.52
CA LEU A 77 18.23 -28.33 -3.68
C LEU A 77 19.10 -27.28 -2.99
N VAL A 78 19.95 -27.73 -2.07
CA VAL A 78 20.81 -26.86 -1.26
C VAL A 78 22.29 -27.24 -1.38
N LEU A 79 23.16 -26.27 -1.13
CA LEU A 79 24.60 -26.48 -0.99
C LEU A 79 24.95 -26.58 0.50
N VAL A 80 25.52 -27.72 0.91
CA VAL A 80 25.98 -27.97 2.27
C VAL A 80 27.50 -27.83 2.30
N GLN A 81 28.01 -26.96 3.16
CA GLN A 81 29.43 -26.82 3.47
C GLN A 81 29.74 -27.55 4.77
N PHE A 82 30.76 -28.40 4.78
CA PHE A 82 31.28 -29.03 5.99
C PHE A 82 32.46 -28.22 6.54
N LEU A 83 32.36 -27.79 7.79
CA LEU A 83 33.41 -27.01 8.46
C LEU A 83 34.60 -27.91 8.76
N ASN A 84 35.81 -27.50 8.37
CA ASN A 84 37.03 -28.31 8.45
C ASN A 84 36.91 -29.71 7.81
N GLY A 85 35.94 -29.90 6.92
CA GLY A 85 35.62 -31.19 6.30
C GLY A 85 35.02 -32.23 7.22
N ASP A 86 34.52 -31.84 8.40
CA ASP A 86 33.81 -32.72 9.33
C ASP A 86 32.34 -32.87 8.95
N ILE A 87 31.90 -34.10 8.70
CA ILE A 87 30.54 -34.45 8.30
C ILE A 87 29.49 -34.10 9.37
N HIS A 88 29.90 -34.03 10.64
CA HIS A 88 29.04 -33.65 11.75
C HIS A 88 28.89 -32.13 11.90
N SER A 89 29.68 -31.36 11.15
CA SER A 89 29.73 -29.90 11.21
C SER A 89 29.27 -29.28 9.88
N GLY A 90 28.12 -29.73 9.37
CA GLY A 90 27.51 -29.24 8.14
C GLY A 90 26.69 -27.96 8.34
N VAL A 91 26.72 -27.06 7.35
CA VAL A 91 25.91 -25.84 7.30
C VAL A 91 25.37 -25.65 5.89
N ILE A 92 24.08 -25.31 5.77
CA ILE A 92 23.47 -24.95 4.49
C ILE A 92 23.88 -23.52 4.15
N VAL A 93 24.58 -23.32 3.03
CA VAL A 93 25.14 -22.02 2.65
C VAL A 93 24.45 -21.38 1.44
N GLY A 94 23.50 -22.09 0.82
CA GLY A 94 22.73 -21.54 -0.29
C GLY A 94 21.71 -22.53 -0.85
N LEU A 95 20.76 -21.98 -1.59
CA LEU A 95 19.74 -22.70 -2.35
C LEU A 95 20.04 -22.59 -3.85
N LEU A 96 19.76 -23.65 -4.59
CA LEU A 96 20.02 -23.75 -6.01
C LEU A 96 18.76 -24.16 -6.76
N TYR A 97 18.52 -23.53 -7.91
CA TYR A 97 17.50 -24.00 -8.83
C TYR A 97 17.86 -25.36 -9.44
N HIS A 98 16.83 -26.10 -9.81
CA HIS A 98 17.00 -27.37 -10.53
C HIS A 98 15.94 -27.52 -11.63
N ASP A 99 15.82 -28.70 -12.20
CA ASP A 99 14.96 -28.98 -13.34
C ASP A 99 13.46 -28.82 -13.04
N LYS A 100 13.00 -29.12 -11.82
CA LYS A 100 11.59 -28.99 -11.38
C LYS A 100 11.27 -27.61 -10.81
N VAL A 101 12.24 -26.94 -10.17
CA VAL A 101 12.10 -25.58 -9.65
C VAL A 101 13.00 -24.65 -10.47
N ARG A 102 12.40 -23.98 -11.46
CA ARG A 102 13.10 -23.07 -12.37
C ARG A 102 13.11 -21.65 -11.82
N GLN A 103 14.17 -20.93 -12.14
CA GLN A 103 14.28 -19.50 -11.86
C GLN A 103 13.15 -18.72 -12.54
N PRO A 104 12.63 -17.64 -11.91
CA PRO A 104 11.72 -16.70 -12.56
C PRO A 104 12.32 -16.12 -13.84
N GLU A 105 11.45 -15.77 -14.80
CA GLU A 105 11.87 -14.99 -15.96
C GLU A 105 12.30 -13.59 -15.50
N ALA A 106 13.52 -13.18 -15.85
CA ALA A 106 14.06 -11.86 -15.55
C ALA A 106 15.10 -11.44 -16.61
N LYS A 107 15.17 -10.13 -16.87
CA LYS A 107 16.20 -9.49 -17.71
C LYS A 107 17.33 -8.94 -16.85
N ALA A 108 18.42 -8.53 -17.50
CA ALA A 108 19.52 -7.86 -16.82
C ALA A 108 19.02 -6.61 -16.06
N ARG A 109 19.44 -6.48 -14.79
CA ARG A 109 19.12 -5.38 -13.87
C ARG A 109 17.69 -5.41 -13.30
N GLU A 110 16.95 -6.49 -13.49
CA GLU A 110 15.66 -6.70 -12.80
C GLU A 110 15.89 -7.42 -11.46
N HIS A 111 15.09 -7.08 -10.45
CA HIS A 111 14.96 -7.85 -9.22
C HIS A 111 13.56 -8.44 -9.20
N VAL A 112 13.46 -9.74 -9.50
CA VAL A 112 12.19 -10.45 -9.61
C VAL A 112 12.12 -11.48 -8.49
N TYR A 113 11.07 -11.39 -7.69
CA TYR A 113 10.70 -12.42 -6.72
C TYR A 113 9.30 -12.91 -7.07
N ILE A 114 9.18 -14.22 -7.29
CA ILE A 114 7.90 -14.93 -7.42
C ILE A 114 7.93 -15.97 -6.30
N CYS A 115 6.96 -15.88 -5.39
CA CYS A 115 6.83 -16.87 -4.33
C CYS A 115 6.58 -18.26 -4.95
N PRO A 116 7.38 -19.28 -4.62
CA PRO A 116 7.22 -20.62 -5.17
C PRO A 116 6.05 -21.40 -4.56
N ASP A 117 5.52 -20.91 -3.43
CA ASP A 117 4.51 -21.61 -2.64
C ASP A 117 3.10 -21.38 -3.19
N LYS A 118 2.16 -22.24 -2.79
CA LYS A 118 0.74 -22.03 -3.06
C LYS A 118 0.22 -20.86 -2.22
N ALA A 119 -0.76 -20.15 -2.76
CA ALA A 119 -1.45 -19.10 -2.05
C ALA A 119 -2.09 -19.64 -0.75
N GLU A 120 -1.85 -18.93 0.35
CA GLU A 120 -2.30 -19.28 1.69
C GLU A 120 -2.48 -18.00 2.52
N SER A 121 -3.72 -17.77 2.95
CA SER A 121 -4.11 -16.57 3.71
C SER A 121 -3.32 -16.44 5.01
N GLY A 122 -2.86 -15.22 5.30
CA GLY A 122 -2.11 -14.90 6.52
C GLY A 122 -0.64 -15.33 6.53
N VAL A 123 -0.14 -16.00 5.47
CA VAL A 123 1.29 -16.31 5.34
C VAL A 123 2.05 -15.06 4.91
N ARG A 124 3.00 -14.65 5.75
CA ARG A 124 3.84 -13.47 5.49
C ARG A 124 4.83 -13.77 4.36
N ARG A 125 4.53 -13.30 3.14
CA ARG A 125 5.42 -13.40 1.97
C ARG A 125 6.60 -12.44 2.06
N LEU A 126 6.35 -11.27 2.62
CA LEU A 126 7.38 -10.30 3.00
C LEU A 126 6.95 -9.66 4.31
N HIS A 127 7.84 -9.64 5.29
CA HIS A 127 7.57 -8.98 6.56
C HIS A 127 8.84 -8.31 7.09
N VAL A 128 8.71 -7.03 7.39
CA VAL A 128 9.75 -6.22 8.00
C VAL A 128 9.17 -5.61 9.26
N GLU A 129 9.80 -5.87 10.40
CA GLU A 129 9.48 -5.25 11.69
C GLU A 129 10.72 -4.52 12.19
N LEU A 130 10.53 -3.26 12.59
CA LEU A 130 11.60 -2.41 13.13
C LEU A 130 11.51 -2.31 14.66
N PRO A 131 12.59 -1.90 15.36
CA PRO A 131 12.63 -1.89 16.84
C PRO A 131 11.54 -1.05 17.53
N ASN A 132 10.91 -0.13 16.80
CA ASN A 132 9.82 0.71 17.28
C ASN A 132 8.43 0.20 16.86
N ASP A 133 8.32 -1.09 16.50
CA ASP A 133 7.08 -1.76 16.07
C ASP A 133 6.52 -1.28 14.71
N ASN A 134 7.30 -0.51 13.94
CA ASN A 134 6.92 -0.18 12.56
C ASN A 134 7.00 -1.44 11.68
N LYS A 135 5.95 -1.69 10.89
CA LYS A 135 5.79 -2.93 10.12
C LYS A 135 5.45 -2.66 8.66
N LEU A 136 6.08 -3.42 7.76
CA LEU A 136 5.64 -3.61 6.38
C LEU A 136 5.35 -5.10 6.20
N THR A 137 4.13 -5.45 5.82
CA THR A 137 3.71 -6.84 5.60
C THR A 137 3.03 -6.98 4.25
N VAL A 138 3.40 -8.00 3.50
CA VAL A 138 2.70 -8.47 2.31
C VAL A 138 2.38 -9.94 2.54
N ASP A 139 1.10 -10.27 2.47
CA ASP A 139 0.60 -11.64 2.37
C ASP A 139 -0.18 -11.82 1.06
N ASP A 140 -0.86 -12.95 0.87
CA ASP A 140 -1.60 -13.21 -0.36
C ASP A 140 -2.93 -12.45 -0.45
N ASP A 141 -3.41 -11.85 0.66
CA ASP A 141 -4.68 -11.15 0.76
C ASP A 141 -4.52 -9.63 0.75
N LYS A 142 -3.39 -9.10 1.24
CA LYS A 142 -3.21 -7.66 1.47
C LYS A 142 -1.75 -7.20 1.58
N LEU A 143 -1.57 -5.91 1.36
CA LEU A 143 -0.40 -5.14 1.75
C LEU A 143 -0.74 -4.23 2.93
N VAL A 144 0.08 -4.27 3.98
CA VAL A 144 -0.08 -3.45 5.18
C VAL A 144 1.21 -2.71 5.51
N LEU A 145 1.14 -1.39 5.61
CA LEU A 145 2.15 -0.55 6.25
C LEU A 145 1.58 -0.02 7.57
N ALA A 146 2.24 -0.32 8.69
CA ALA A 146 1.87 0.15 10.02
C ALA A 146 3.02 0.96 10.65
N MET A 147 2.71 2.16 11.13
CA MET A 147 3.65 3.04 11.81
C MET A 147 2.99 3.63 13.06
N GLY A 148 3.24 3.03 14.22
CA GLY A 148 2.49 3.32 15.43
C GLY A 148 0.98 3.09 15.22
N PRO A 149 0.09 4.06 15.53
CA PRO A 149 -1.36 3.89 15.34
C PRO A 149 -1.83 4.09 13.89
N ALA A 150 -0.97 4.56 12.98
CA ALA A 150 -1.33 4.82 11.61
C ALA A 150 -1.12 3.58 10.72
N THR A 151 -2.08 3.30 9.83
CA THR A 151 -2.01 2.17 8.90
C THR A 151 -2.44 2.55 7.49
N ILE A 152 -1.78 1.95 6.50
CA ILE A 152 -2.22 1.88 5.11
C ILE A 152 -2.43 0.41 4.79
N THR A 153 -3.65 0.07 4.42
CA THR A 153 -4.01 -1.27 3.96
C THR A 153 -4.49 -1.21 2.52
N VAL A 154 -3.98 -2.08 1.68
CA VAL A 154 -4.48 -2.34 0.32
C VAL A 154 -4.89 -3.79 0.27
N ASP A 155 -6.19 -4.04 0.14
CA ASP A 155 -6.76 -5.38 0.09
C ASP A 155 -6.79 -5.90 -1.37
N HIS A 156 -6.73 -7.22 -1.54
CA HIS A 156 -6.71 -7.87 -2.85
C HIS A 156 -7.98 -7.61 -3.68
N ASP A 157 -9.11 -7.32 -3.02
CA ASP A 157 -10.37 -6.96 -3.67
C ASP A 157 -10.42 -5.51 -4.19
N GLY A 158 -9.38 -4.73 -3.90
CA GLY A 158 -9.17 -3.37 -4.41
C GLY A 158 -9.48 -2.26 -3.39
N ASP A 159 -9.94 -2.60 -2.19
CA ASP A 159 -10.18 -1.61 -1.14
C ASP A 159 -8.85 -1.03 -0.61
N ILE A 160 -8.88 0.27 -0.32
CA ILE A 160 -7.74 1.00 0.27
C ILE A 160 -8.22 1.70 1.52
N VAL A 161 -7.62 1.35 2.67
CA VAL A 161 -7.96 1.92 3.97
C VAL A 161 -6.77 2.70 4.52
N LEU A 162 -7.00 3.98 4.80
CA LEU A 162 -6.05 4.87 5.47
C LEU A 162 -6.56 5.16 6.89
N ASN A 163 -5.91 4.60 7.90
CA ASN A 163 -6.19 4.90 9.30
C ASN A 163 -5.10 5.83 9.85
N CYS A 164 -5.50 6.98 10.37
CA CYS A 164 -4.61 7.96 10.96
C CYS A 164 -4.95 8.27 12.43
N ALA A 165 -5.73 7.41 13.10
CA ALA A 165 -6.26 7.64 14.44
C ALA A 165 -6.93 9.03 14.56
N ASP A 166 -6.41 9.91 15.42
CA ASP A 166 -6.88 11.28 15.65
C ASP A 166 -6.11 12.35 14.85
N HIS A 167 -5.30 11.93 13.87
CA HIS A 167 -4.52 12.82 13.01
C HIS A 167 -5.18 13.04 11.64
N ASP A 168 -4.44 13.69 10.74
CA ASP A 168 -4.94 14.15 9.45
C ASP A 168 -4.29 13.40 8.29
N ILE A 169 -5.06 13.19 7.22
CA ILE A 169 -4.55 12.82 5.90
C ILE A 169 -4.40 14.10 5.10
N ARG A 170 -3.20 14.37 4.57
CA ARG A 170 -2.89 15.62 3.84
C ARG A 170 -2.22 15.32 2.50
N LEU A 171 -2.72 15.95 1.44
CA LEU A 171 -2.09 16.04 0.12
C LEU A 171 -1.78 17.52 -0.12
N THR A 172 -0.51 17.87 -0.30
CA THR A 172 -0.07 19.26 -0.36
C THR A 172 1.17 19.41 -1.25
N ASP A 173 1.41 20.61 -1.77
CA ASP A 173 2.64 20.97 -2.47
C ASP A 173 3.74 21.41 -1.48
N ASP A 174 4.98 21.52 -1.97
CA ASP A 174 6.15 21.81 -1.14
C ASP A 174 6.01 23.10 -0.31
N ASP A 175 5.28 24.10 -0.80
CA ASP A 175 5.04 25.37 -0.13
C ASP A 175 3.70 25.44 0.64
N GLY A 176 2.90 24.37 0.60
CA GLY A 176 1.66 24.21 1.37
C GLY A 176 0.49 25.06 0.89
N GLY A 177 0.61 25.77 -0.24
CA GLY A 177 -0.46 26.65 -0.70
C GLY A 177 -1.56 25.95 -1.49
N ASN A 178 -1.36 24.71 -1.90
CA ASN A 178 -2.42 23.79 -2.34
C ASN A 178 -2.61 22.68 -1.30
N LEU A 179 -3.85 22.40 -0.91
CA LEU A 179 -4.15 21.44 0.16
C LEU A 179 -5.47 20.70 -0.07
N VAL A 180 -5.42 19.37 0.05
CA VAL A 180 -6.57 18.52 0.36
C VAL A 180 -6.29 17.85 1.69
N GLN A 181 -7.16 18.05 2.66
CA GLN A 181 -6.97 17.55 4.02
C GLN A 181 -8.26 16.93 4.56
N ILE A 182 -8.14 15.73 5.13
CA ILE A 182 -9.20 15.08 5.92
C ILE A 182 -8.75 15.13 7.38
N ARG A 183 -9.56 15.77 8.24
CA ARG A 183 -9.32 15.92 9.68
C ARG A 183 -10.17 14.92 10.45
N SER A 184 -9.59 13.78 10.80
CA SER A 184 -10.30 12.68 11.48
C SER A 184 -10.92 13.14 12.80
N GLY A 185 -10.13 13.77 13.68
CA GLY A 185 -10.61 14.25 14.98
C GLY A 185 -11.62 15.41 14.91
N GLY A 186 -11.71 16.12 13.78
CA GLY A 186 -12.60 17.27 13.61
C GLY A 186 -13.82 17.00 12.73
N GLY A 187 -13.93 15.80 12.13
CA GLY A 187 -15.00 15.49 11.17
C GLY A 187 -15.05 16.45 9.97
N GLN A 188 -13.90 16.98 9.56
CA GLN A 188 -13.84 18.06 8.57
C GLN A 188 -12.97 17.67 7.37
N VAL A 189 -13.49 17.92 6.16
CA VAL A 189 -12.70 17.90 4.92
C VAL A 189 -12.41 19.33 4.49
N VAL A 190 -11.15 19.64 4.18
CA VAL A 190 -10.68 20.98 3.79
C VAL A 190 -10.01 20.89 2.42
N VAL A 191 -10.50 21.69 1.47
CA VAL A 191 -9.89 21.88 0.15
C VAL A 191 -9.49 23.35 0.00
N LYS A 192 -8.20 23.61 -0.23
CA LYS A 192 -7.65 24.95 -0.50
C LYS A 192 -6.84 24.94 -1.78
N ALA A 193 -7.04 25.94 -2.61
CA ALA A 193 -6.26 26.18 -3.82
C ALA A 193 -5.89 27.66 -3.90
N LYS A 194 -4.69 27.98 -4.39
CA LYS A 194 -4.22 29.38 -4.55
C LYS A 194 -5.09 30.18 -5.52
N THR A 195 -5.57 29.54 -6.58
CA THR A 195 -6.24 30.25 -7.69
C THR A 195 -7.71 29.87 -7.84
N LYS A 196 -8.02 28.57 -7.92
CA LYS A 196 -9.38 28.10 -8.22
C LYS A 196 -9.54 26.63 -7.80
N VAL A 197 -10.71 26.28 -7.27
CA VAL A 197 -11.18 24.89 -7.17
C VAL A 197 -12.24 24.67 -8.26
N VAL A 198 -12.10 23.63 -9.06
CA VAL A 198 -13.09 23.22 -10.08
C VAL A 198 -13.62 21.84 -9.70
N VAL A 199 -14.93 21.74 -9.50
CA VAL A 199 -15.66 20.47 -9.35
C VAL A 199 -16.56 20.34 -10.57
N ASP A 200 -16.32 19.35 -11.43
CA ASP A 200 -17.10 19.14 -12.66
C ASP A 200 -17.63 17.71 -12.72
N ALA A 201 -18.94 17.63 -12.93
CA ALA A 201 -19.68 16.40 -13.12
C ALA A 201 -21.00 16.75 -13.83
N PRO A 202 -21.70 15.76 -14.43
CA PRO A 202 -23.05 15.98 -14.97
C PRO A 202 -24.04 16.49 -13.92
N GLN A 203 -23.94 16.01 -12.67
CA GLN A 203 -24.74 16.45 -11.52
C GLN A 203 -23.85 16.48 -10.28
N ILE A 204 -24.01 17.52 -9.46
CA ILE A 204 -23.27 17.74 -8.21
C ILE A 204 -24.29 17.92 -7.09
N GLU A 205 -24.14 17.14 -6.03
CA GLU A 205 -24.94 17.23 -4.81
C GLU A 205 -24.03 17.62 -3.64
N LEU A 206 -24.40 18.66 -2.90
CA LEU A 206 -23.66 19.09 -1.71
C LEU A 206 -24.12 18.37 -0.43
N VAL A 207 -25.28 17.71 -0.52
CA VAL A 207 -25.90 16.88 0.52
C VAL A 207 -26.55 15.70 -0.20
N GLU A 208 -26.47 14.50 0.37
CA GLU A 208 -27.09 13.30 -0.22
C GLU A 208 -28.61 13.50 -0.41
N ASN A 209 -29.12 13.15 -1.60
CA ASN A 209 -30.52 13.32 -1.97
C ASN A 209 -30.97 14.80 -2.01
N ALA A 210 -30.05 15.74 -2.26
CA ALA A 210 -30.36 17.15 -2.43
C ALA A 210 -31.37 17.37 -3.57
N THR A 211 -32.49 18.06 -3.26
CA THR A 211 -33.57 18.29 -4.24
C THR A 211 -33.63 19.71 -4.79
N HIS A 212 -33.00 20.69 -4.12
CA HIS A 212 -33.08 22.10 -4.50
C HIS A 212 -31.86 22.55 -5.31
N PRO A 213 -32.03 23.17 -6.49
CA PRO A 213 -30.89 23.71 -7.23
C PRO A 213 -30.27 24.91 -6.51
N VAL A 214 -28.95 25.05 -6.62
CA VAL A 214 -28.23 26.23 -6.12
C VAL A 214 -28.53 27.45 -6.99
N VAL A 215 -28.63 28.64 -6.40
CA VAL A 215 -28.93 29.89 -7.13
C VAL A 215 -27.67 30.43 -7.84
N LEU A 216 -27.84 30.85 -9.10
CA LEU A 216 -26.83 31.56 -9.87
C LEU A 216 -26.78 33.02 -9.42
N GLY A 217 -25.70 33.39 -8.73
CA GLY A 217 -25.55 34.70 -8.09
C GLY A 217 -25.71 35.88 -9.06
N ASP A 218 -25.04 35.84 -10.22
CA ASP A 218 -25.11 36.93 -11.21
C ASP A 218 -26.54 37.12 -11.75
N SER A 219 -27.22 36.03 -12.10
CA SER A 219 -28.61 36.04 -12.56
C SER A 219 -29.58 36.55 -11.48
N LEU A 220 -29.38 36.15 -10.22
CA LEU A 220 -30.20 36.63 -9.10
C LEU A 220 -30.01 38.14 -8.88
N VAL A 221 -28.77 38.62 -8.89
CA VAL A 221 -28.47 40.05 -8.71
C VAL A 221 -29.09 40.87 -9.83
N GLN A 222 -29.05 40.39 -11.07
CA GLN A 222 -29.69 41.04 -12.21
C GLN A 222 -31.21 41.15 -12.01
N TYR A 223 -31.87 40.06 -11.59
CA TYR A 223 -33.30 40.05 -11.31
C TYR A 223 -33.68 41.02 -10.18
N LEU A 224 -32.96 40.99 -9.05
CA LEU A 224 -33.23 41.89 -7.93
C LEU A 224 -33.02 43.36 -8.29
N SER A 225 -32.02 43.67 -9.13
CA SER A 225 -31.78 45.03 -9.62
C SER A 225 -32.94 45.56 -10.48
N GLN A 226 -33.55 44.69 -11.29
CA GLN A 226 -34.75 45.05 -12.06
C GLN A 226 -35.93 45.37 -11.14
N LEU A 227 -36.13 44.60 -10.07
CA LEU A 227 -37.18 44.87 -9.08
C LEU A 227 -36.95 46.19 -8.34
N VAL A 228 -35.72 46.48 -7.93
CA VAL A 228 -35.39 47.74 -7.26
C VAL A 228 -35.66 48.94 -8.16
N ASN A 229 -35.26 48.86 -9.44
CA ASN A 229 -35.55 49.91 -10.41
C ASN A 229 -37.05 50.11 -10.62
N LEU A 230 -37.82 49.02 -10.71
CA LEU A 230 -39.28 49.07 -10.82
C LEU A 230 -39.89 49.82 -9.62
N TYR A 231 -39.42 49.51 -8.40
CA TYR A 231 -39.90 50.20 -7.20
C TYR A 231 -39.48 51.68 -7.15
N GLN A 232 -38.23 52.00 -7.47
CA GLN A 232 -37.74 53.38 -7.45
C GLN A 232 -38.48 54.27 -8.46
N THR A 233 -38.81 53.73 -9.63
CA THR A 233 -39.62 54.44 -10.64
C THR A 233 -41.11 54.52 -10.27
N HIS A 234 -41.58 53.75 -9.28
CA HIS A 234 -42.96 53.77 -8.78
C HIS A 234 -43.19 54.74 -7.60
N MET A 235 -42.19 55.50 -7.16
CA MET A 235 -42.39 56.53 -6.14
C MET A 235 -42.89 57.84 -6.77
N HIS A 236 -44.09 58.30 -6.38
CA HIS A 236 -44.58 59.63 -6.75
C HIS A 236 -44.54 60.59 -5.55
N PRO A 237 -43.96 61.80 -5.68
CA PRO A 237 -44.32 62.93 -4.82
C PRO A 237 -45.76 63.33 -5.17
N GLY A 238 -46.66 63.42 -4.18
CA GLY A 238 -48.08 63.70 -4.41
C GLY A 238 -48.28 64.95 -5.27
N GLN A 239 -48.80 64.77 -6.49
CA GLN A 239 -49.13 65.89 -7.37
C GLN A 239 -50.57 66.33 -7.10
N THR A 240 -50.71 67.57 -6.65
CA THR A 240 -52.01 68.26 -6.59
C THR A 240 -52.17 69.08 -7.87
N ALA A 241 -53.32 68.97 -8.53
CA ALA A 241 -53.70 69.93 -9.57
C ALA A 241 -54.76 70.85 -8.96
N ALA A 242 -54.48 72.16 -8.94
CA ALA A 242 -55.35 73.16 -8.32
C ALA A 242 -55.72 72.87 -6.84
N GLY A 243 -54.81 72.23 -6.08
CA GLY A 243 -55.04 71.90 -4.66
C GLY A 243 -55.93 70.66 -4.43
N VAL A 244 -56.36 69.99 -5.50
CA VAL A 244 -57.17 68.76 -5.44
C VAL A 244 -56.31 67.58 -5.89
N PRO A 245 -56.31 66.44 -5.18
CA PRO A 245 -55.63 65.23 -5.63
C PRO A 245 -56.21 64.80 -6.98
N VAL A 246 -55.37 64.71 -8.02
CA VAL A 246 -55.79 64.15 -9.32
C VAL A 246 -55.47 62.67 -9.40
N THR A 247 -56.28 61.98 -10.21
CA THR A 247 -56.45 60.53 -10.34
C THR A 247 -55.16 59.68 -10.30
N PRO A 248 -55.25 58.42 -9.84
CA PRO A 248 -54.10 57.53 -9.69
C PRO A 248 -53.29 57.39 -10.99
N ALA A 249 -51.97 57.38 -10.85
CA ALA A 249 -51.03 57.16 -11.97
C ALA A 249 -51.33 55.84 -12.72
N PRO A 250 -50.97 55.74 -14.02
CA PRO A 250 -51.13 54.51 -14.79
C PRO A 250 -50.52 53.31 -14.04
N PRO A 251 -51.19 52.14 -14.01
CA PRO A 251 -50.63 50.96 -13.36
C PRO A 251 -49.26 50.62 -13.95
N VAL A 252 -48.23 50.55 -13.11
CA VAL A 252 -46.93 50.01 -13.53
C VAL A 252 -47.11 48.51 -13.78
N PRO A 253 -46.50 47.95 -14.84
CA PRO A 253 -46.53 46.51 -15.08
C PRO A 253 -46.12 45.75 -13.80
N PRO A 254 -46.86 44.70 -13.41
CA PRO A 254 -46.53 43.94 -12.22
C PRO A 254 -45.13 43.33 -12.36
N ALA A 255 -44.42 43.27 -11.22
CA ALA A 255 -43.15 42.59 -11.12
C ALA A 255 -43.27 41.18 -11.71
N GLN A 256 -42.43 40.88 -12.70
CA GLN A 256 -42.40 39.55 -13.28
C GLN A 256 -41.74 38.59 -12.29
N PRO A 257 -42.26 37.36 -12.11
CA PRO A 257 -41.62 36.37 -11.26
C PRO A 257 -40.24 35.98 -11.83
N PRO A 258 -39.32 35.51 -10.98
CA PRO A 258 -38.01 35.06 -11.43
C PRO A 258 -38.15 33.83 -12.34
N THR A 259 -37.36 33.77 -13.41
CA THR A 259 -37.34 32.62 -14.33
C THR A 259 -36.47 31.49 -13.78
N PRO A 260 -36.67 30.22 -14.22
CA PRO A 260 -35.81 29.10 -13.82
C PRO A 260 -34.32 29.29 -14.13
N ASP A 261 -33.96 30.21 -15.03
CA ASP A 261 -32.56 30.54 -15.38
C ASP A 261 -31.75 31.15 -14.23
N VAL A 262 -32.38 31.53 -13.11
CA VAL A 262 -31.66 31.90 -11.89
C VAL A 262 -31.13 30.70 -11.11
N LEU A 263 -31.47 29.47 -11.53
CA LEU A 263 -31.13 28.23 -10.83
C LEU A 263 -30.09 27.43 -11.61
N SER A 264 -29.15 26.83 -10.88
CA SER A 264 -28.16 25.91 -11.44
C SER A 264 -28.84 24.65 -11.95
N GLN A 265 -28.47 24.22 -13.15
CA GLN A 265 -28.90 22.93 -13.70
C GLN A 265 -27.99 21.77 -13.27
N LYS A 266 -26.80 22.08 -12.73
CA LYS A 266 -25.78 21.08 -12.36
C LYS A 266 -25.69 20.84 -10.85
N VAL A 267 -25.81 21.88 -10.03
CA VAL A 267 -25.51 21.82 -8.59
C VAL A 267 -26.80 21.90 -7.77
N LYS A 268 -26.99 20.95 -6.88
CA LYS A 268 -28.12 20.89 -5.93
C LYS A 268 -27.62 20.91 -4.47
N THR A 269 -28.47 21.44 -3.60
CA THR A 269 -28.31 21.48 -2.15
C THR A 269 -29.59 20.98 -1.45
N GLY A 270 -29.43 20.44 -0.25
CA GLY A 270 -30.52 20.09 0.66
C GLY A 270 -30.97 21.27 1.51
#